data_AF-A0A243CRW4-F1
#
_entry.id   AF-A0A243CRW4-F1
#
_cell.length_a   1.000
_cell.length_b   1.000
_cell.length_c   1.000
_cell.angle_alpha   90.00
_cell.angle_beta   90.00
_cell.angle_gamma   90.00
#
_symmetry.space_group_name_H-M   'P 1'
#
loop_
_entity.id
_entity.type
_entity.pdbx_description
1 polymer ?
#
loop_
_entity_poly.entity_id
_entity_poly.type
_entity_poly.pdbx_seq_one_letter_code
_entity_poly.pdbx_strand_id
1 'polypeptide(L)'
;MINPKKQTEGFNFETYTNEIFYRVLDQIKTLYGIKNYNFYSNKTYSRECSLFIDVHEYRIIFTYIPSDVSPQLKVDISADFFLLQEPHLHVLKIGLKDALSDGWEHCLWLEDKQAVAYSEVLYREVHSVENALRKLINTILFYRLGGNWWEEYMSSKLKNTYGLRNDPYAQRAPSFRNVHTNLMSIDTKDLLEILTFKTYKIKKENVLDHSLSEDELSKKYHFIMNEVCNGKKLDSYTKDLTKILMNTVEVDLDFWKDYFEPWFSCSLDTFKGKWDAFSHDRNHVAHNKLIDDKLFKKYRSVMSDLLKIIREAEKKFNDHFESKTEKYLEELEKRKIQREAELYERQKMYEESGGEYLQEEEIVSLLTKKIIDTFHEIEEKVYYRSDIEIISVKPNIYETDKVFEIAHRYLYKKIYVTVESQIDGSQSGVSGLQLTLYSNDDIEGTYDISFTNGSVSFDEDQGAYVPISEKDLDIAELSNLERDIDTLIENDMPEIESTHLAGFRCEECEKFAINIADDNGFDIGACLNCGHINGVGECTRCGIAVDSSEDELCFSCEAMLLN
;
A
#
# COMPACT_ATOMS: atom_id res chain seq x y z
N MET A 1 -16.31 48.73 22.37
CA MET A 1 -17.74 49.01 22.56
C MET A 1 -18.18 50.07 21.56
N ILE A 2 -19.36 49.94 20.97
CA ILE A 2 -19.90 50.85 19.94
C ILE A 2 -21.30 51.29 20.36
N ASN A 3 -21.56 52.59 20.18
CA ASN A 3 -22.81 53.29 20.49
C ASN A 3 -23.28 53.19 21.95
N PRO A 4 -23.29 54.28 22.71
CA PRO A 4 -23.84 54.26 24.07
C PRO A 4 -25.37 54.13 24.02
N LYS A 5 -25.93 53.20 24.81
CA LYS A 5 -27.38 52.91 24.89
C LYS A 5 -28.22 54.08 25.41
N LYS A 6 -27.59 55.02 26.12
CA LYS A 6 -28.20 56.27 26.56
C LYS A 6 -27.37 57.41 25.98
N GLN A 7 -27.96 58.21 25.09
CA GLN A 7 -27.38 59.51 24.74
C GLN A 7 -27.54 60.42 25.95
N THR A 8 -26.48 60.56 26.74
CA THR A 8 -26.47 61.49 27.86
C THR A 8 -25.73 62.74 27.44
N GLU A 9 -26.45 63.85 27.32
CA GLU A 9 -25.84 65.18 27.46
C GLU A 9 -24.96 65.15 28.72
N GLY A 10 -23.65 65.41 28.57
CA GLY A 10 -22.71 65.38 29.68
C GLY A 10 -22.03 64.03 29.99
N PHE A 11 -21.78 63.17 28.99
CA PHE A 11 -20.93 61.98 29.17
C PHE A 11 -19.56 62.36 29.75
N ASN A 12 -19.36 62.09 31.04
CA ASN A 12 -18.08 62.29 31.71
C ASN A 12 -17.28 60.98 31.65
N PHE A 13 -16.29 60.97 30.76
CA PHE A 13 -15.44 59.80 30.53
C PHE A 13 -14.72 59.33 31.80
N GLU A 14 -14.26 60.26 32.65
CA GLU A 14 -13.57 59.94 33.91
C GLU A 14 -14.50 59.28 34.93
N THR A 15 -15.66 59.89 35.21
CA THR A 15 -16.66 59.33 36.12
C THR A 15 -17.13 57.96 35.64
N TYR A 16 -17.43 57.84 34.35
CA TYR A 16 -17.90 56.59 33.76
C TYR A 16 -16.87 55.45 33.90
N THR A 17 -15.61 55.71 33.53
CA THR A 17 -14.56 54.69 33.64
C THR A 17 -14.24 54.35 35.10
N ASN A 18 -14.32 55.31 36.04
CA ASN A 18 -14.20 55.02 37.47
C ASN A 18 -15.32 54.07 37.94
N GLU A 19 -16.58 54.36 37.63
CA GLU A 19 -17.72 53.52 38.03
C GLU A 19 -17.62 52.08 37.49
N ILE A 20 -17.30 51.93 36.20
CA ILE A 20 -17.08 50.62 35.57
C ILE A 20 -15.96 49.88 36.28
N PHE A 21 -14.82 50.55 36.50
CA PHE A 21 -13.66 49.94 37.13
C PHE A 21 -13.98 49.51 38.57
N TYR A 22 -14.67 50.34 39.37
CA TYR A 22 -15.09 50.00 40.73
C TYR A 22 -16.00 48.76 40.76
N ARG A 23 -16.98 48.65 39.86
CA ARG A 23 -17.85 47.47 39.77
C ARG A 23 -17.07 46.20 39.48
N VAL A 24 -16.10 46.28 38.58
CA VAL A 24 -15.25 45.12 38.22
C VAL A 24 -14.29 44.75 39.35
N LEU A 25 -13.69 45.75 40.02
CA LEU A 25 -12.80 45.51 41.16
C LEU A 25 -13.53 44.86 42.33
N ASP A 26 -14.80 45.21 42.58
CA ASP A 26 -15.59 44.59 43.64
C ASP A 26 -15.82 43.09 43.38
N GLN A 27 -16.15 42.74 42.13
CA GLN A 27 -16.28 41.35 41.70
C GLN A 27 -14.96 40.57 41.79
N ILE A 28 -13.85 41.16 41.33
CA ILE A 28 -12.53 40.50 41.33
C ILE A 28 -11.96 40.39 42.76
N LYS A 29 -12.16 41.38 43.63
CA LYS A 29 -11.75 41.32 45.05
C LYS A 29 -12.36 40.12 45.76
N THR A 30 -13.64 39.86 45.49
CA THR A 30 -14.38 38.75 46.10
C THR A 30 -13.84 37.39 45.67
N LEU A 31 -13.30 37.28 44.45
CA LEU A 31 -12.86 36.01 43.86
C LEU A 31 -11.36 35.70 44.06
N TYR A 32 -10.47 36.69 43.95
CA TYR A 32 -9.01 36.45 43.88
C TYR A 32 -8.17 37.40 44.73
N GLY A 33 -8.76 38.39 45.40
CA GLY A 33 -8.03 39.38 46.20
C GLY A 33 -7.25 40.39 45.34
N ILE A 34 -7.56 41.68 45.49
CA ILE A 34 -6.83 42.75 44.79
C ILE A 34 -5.87 43.40 45.77
N LYS A 35 -4.58 43.45 45.43
CA LYS A 35 -3.56 44.05 46.30
C LYS A 35 -3.47 45.56 46.17
N ASN A 36 -3.47 46.09 44.95
CA ASN A 36 -3.41 47.53 44.66
C ASN A 36 -3.87 47.83 43.22
N TYR A 37 -4.42 49.02 42.98
CA TYR A 37 -4.62 49.58 41.64
C TYR A 37 -4.35 51.09 41.63
N ASN A 38 -3.83 51.62 40.53
CA ASN A 38 -3.60 53.06 40.35
C ASN A 38 -3.90 53.48 38.91
N PHE A 39 -4.68 54.55 38.73
CA PHE A 39 -4.73 55.29 37.46
C PHE A 39 -3.55 56.25 37.43
N TYR A 40 -2.68 56.15 36.42
CA TYR A 40 -1.46 56.95 36.33
C TYR A 40 -1.42 57.86 35.11
N SER A 41 -2.40 57.75 34.20
CA SER A 41 -2.58 58.63 33.04
C SER A 41 -4.06 58.93 32.87
N ASN A 42 -4.46 60.20 32.96
CA ASN A 42 -5.83 60.69 32.76
C ASN A 42 -5.81 61.81 31.71
N LYS A 43 -5.86 61.42 30.43
CA LYS A 43 -6.02 62.35 29.31
C LYS A 43 -7.50 62.49 28.97
N THR A 44 -7.88 63.57 28.28
CA THR A 44 -9.27 63.86 27.87
C THR A 44 -9.97 62.69 27.18
N TYR A 45 -9.23 61.89 26.40
CA TYR A 45 -9.77 60.77 25.61
C TYR A 45 -9.14 59.42 25.92
N SER A 46 -8.19 59.35 26.86
CA SER A 46 -7.52 58.08 27.19
C SER A 46 -7.16 58.01 28.66
N ARG A 47 -7.42 56.86 29.29
CA ARG A 47 -7.09 56.60 30.70
C ARG A 47 -6.40 55.25 30.83
N GLU A 48 -5.35 55.21 31.64
CA GLU A 48 -4.56 54.00 31.86
C GLU A 48 -4.51 53.65 33.35
N CYS A 49 -4.67 52.37 33.67
CA CYS A 49 -4.48 51.84 35.01
C CYS A 49 -3.68 50.54 35.01
N SER A 50 -2.91 50.38 36.09
CA SER A 50 -2.28 49.09 36.44
C SER A 50 -3.06 48.46 37.59
N LEU A 51 -3.40 47.18 37.41
CA LEU A 51 -4.10 46.35 38.38
C LEU A 51 -3.20 45.18 38.79
N PHE A 52 -3.00 45.01 40.10
CA PHE A 52 -2.28 43.86 40.63
C PHE A 52 -3.25 42.82 41.20
N ILE A 53 -3.31 41.65 40.55
CA ILE A 53 -4.00 40.45 41.05
C ILE A 53 -2.91 39.46 41.48
N ASP A 54 -2.90 39.11 42.76
CA ASP A 54 -1.81 38.35 43.40
C ASP A 54 -0.41 38.96 43.24
N VAL A 55 0.41 38.44 42.31
CA VAL A 55 1.77 38.91 42.01
C VAL A 55 1.90 39.43 40.57
N HIS A 56 0.79 39.49 39.85
CA HIS A 56 0.75 39.77 38.43
C HIS A 56 0.19 41.16 38.15
N GLU A 57 0.90 41.94 37.31
CA GLU A 57 0.46 43.25 36.83
C GLU A 57 -0.35 43.11 35.54
N TYR A 58 -1.55 43.68 35.51
CA TYR A 58 -2.38 43.84 34.32
C TYR A 58 -2.52 45.33 34.01
N ARG A 59 -2.18 45.73 32.78
CA ARG A 59 -2.33 47.11 32.31
C ARG A 59 -3.58 47.23 31.46
N ILE A 60 -4.44 48.18 31.81
CA ILE A 60 -5.73 48.37 31.16
C ILE A 60 -5.79 49.82 30.66
N ILE A 61 -6.08 49.97 29.37
CA ILE A 61 -6.12 51.26 28.69
C ILE A 61 -7.52 51.46 28.12
N PHE A 62 -8.21 52.49 28.58
CA PHE A 62 -9.48 52.95 28.04
C PHE A 62 -9.21 54.08 27.05
N THR A 63 -9.75 54.00 25.85
CA THR A 63 -9.67 55.07 24.84
C THR A 63 -11.07 55.39 24.32
N TYR A 64 -11.54 56.60 24.58
CA TYR A 64 -12.82 57.09 24.09
C TYR A 64 -12.61 57.83 22.77
N ILE A 65 -13.32 57.37 21.73
CA ILE A 65 -13.29 57.97 20.40
C ILE A 65 -14.64 58.66 20.20
N PRO A 66 -14.70 59.98 20.39
CA PRO A 66 -15.92 60.73 20.11
C PRO A 66 -16.19 60.73 18.60
N SER A 67 -17.45 60.51 18.21
CA SER A 67 -17.91 60.58 16.83
C SER A 67 -19.38 60.98 16.83
N ASP A 68 -19.76 61.86 15.92
CA ASP A 68 -21.16 62.31 15.77
C ASP A 68 -22.08 61.20 15.23
N VAL A 69 -21.49 60.16 14.63
CA VAL A 69 -22.22 59.05 13.98
C VAL A 69 -22.17 57.78 14.82
N SER A 70 -20.99 57.44 15.38
CA SER A 70 -20.84 56.21 16.17
C SER A 70 -19.75 56.37 17.24
N PRO A 71 -20.07 56.91 18.43
CA PRO A 71 -19.11 56.98 19.52
C PRO A 71 -18.60 55.59 19.91
N GLN A 72 -17.31 55.49 20.26
CA GLN A 72 -16.68 54.22 20.57
C GLN A 72 -15.86 54.30 21.86
N LEU A 73 -15.84 53.20 22.60
CA LEU A 73 -14.91 52.99 23.71
C LEU A 73 -14.09 51.75 23.44
N LYS A 74 -12.79 51.95 23.20
CA LYS A 74 -11.80 50.90 23.07
C LYS A 74 -11.21 50.59 24.45
N VAL A 75 -11.07 49.32 24.76
CA VAL A 75 -10.43 48.84 26.00
C VAL A 75 -9.35 47.85 25.59
N ASP A 76 -8.10 48.20 25.87
CA ASP A 76 -6.94 47.33 25.65
C ASP A 76 -6.47 46.79 27.00
N ILE A 77 -6.23 45.47 27.07
CA ILE A 77 -5.73 44.79 28.27
C ILE A 77 -4.42 44.11 27.90
N SER A 78 -3.37 44.46 28.61
CA SER A 78 -2.01 43.95 28.41
C SER A 78 -1.53 43.24 29.67
N ALA A 79 -0.89 42.09 29.48
CA ALA A 79 -0.26 41.29 30.52
C ALA A 79 0.99 40.63 29.95
N ASP A 80 1.89 40.16 30.82
CA ASP A 80 3.04 39.36 30.39
C ASP A 80 2.59 38.08 29.70
N PHE A 81 3.39 37.62 28.73
CA PHE A 81 3.07 36.45 27.90
C PHE A 81 2.78 35.19 28.73
N PHE A 82 3.54 34.98 29.81
CA PHE A 82 3.36 33.82 30.70
C PHE A 82 2.00 33.81 31.42
N LEU A 83 1.32 34.95 31.51
CA LEU A 83 0.04 35.11 32.19
C LEU A 83 -1.16 34.85 31.28
N LEU A 84 -0.94 34.58 30.00
CA LEU A 84 -2.03 34.40 29.04
C LEU A 84 -2.90 33.18 29.34
N GLN A 85 -2.39 32.16 30.04
CA GLN A 85 -3.17 30.99 30.45
C GLN A 85 -3.73 31.11 31.88
N GLU A 86 -3.43 32.20 32.59
CA GLU A 86 -3.88 32.38 33.96
C GLU A 86 -5.40 32.67 34.01
N PRO A 87 -6.16 32.01 34.90
CA PRO A 87 -7.61 32.24 35.01
C PRO A 87 -7.99 33.68 35.33
N HIS A 88 -7.13 34.42 36.02
CA HIS A 88 -7.39 35.79 36.46
C HIS A 88 -7.58 36.76 35.29
N LEU A 89 -6.83 36.57 34.19
CA LEU A 89 -6.99 37.38 32.98
C LEU A 89 -8.37 37.15 32.34
N HIS A 90 -8.86 35.90 32.34
CA HIS A 90 -10.18 35.59 31.81
C HIS A 90 -11.27 36.29 32.62
N VAL A 91 -11.20 36.18 33.95
CA VAL A 91 -12.16 36.80 34.87
C VAL A 91 -12.17 38.33 34.71
N LEU A 92 -10.98 38.95 34.60
CA LEU A 92 -10.85 40.39 34.36
C LEU A 92 -11.50 40.83 33.04
N LYS A 93 -11.22 40.14 31.94
CA LYS A 93 -11.79 40.45 30.61
C LYS A 93 -13.31 40.34 30.61
N ILE A 94 -13.85 39.25 31.17
CA ILE A 94 -15.29 39.02 31.22
C ILE A 94 -15.97 40.02 32.14
N GLY A 95 -15.41 40.29 33.33
CA GLY A 95 -15.93 41.31 34.25
C GLY A 95 -15.99 42.69 33.62
N LEU A 96 -14.92 43.11 32.92
CA LEU A 96 -14.91 44.38 32.17
C LEU A 96 -15.96 44.40 31.05
N LYS A 97 -16.04 43.34 30.23
CA LYS A 97 -17.03 43.28 29.16
C LYS A 97 -18.45 43.31 29.70
N ASP A 98 -18.76 42.56 30.75
CA ASP A 98 -20.11 42.53 31.32
C ASP A 98 -20.48 43.88 31.94
N ALA A 99 -19.57 44.50 32.70
CA ALA A 99 -19.80 45.84 33.25
C ALA A 99 -20.03 46.90 32.16
N LEU A 100 -19.30 46.81 31.04
CA LEU A 100 -19.46 47.72 29.91
C LEU A 100 -20.71 47.43 29.07
N SER A 101 -21.17 46.18 29.00
CA SER A 101 -22.28 45.77 28.13
C SER A 101 -23.61 46.42 28.52
N ASP A 102 -23.77 46.85 29.77
CA ASP A 102 -24.94 47.61 30.22
C ASP A 102 -25.06 48.98 29.57
N GLY A 103 -23.93 49.64 29.29
CA GLY A 103 -23.88 51.01 28.80
C GLY A 103 -23.84 51.15 27.28
N TRP A 104 -23.60 50.08 26.53
CA TRP A 104 -23.27 50.11 25.11
C TRP A 104 -24.07 49.08 24.31
N GLU A 105 -24.39 49.40 23.06
CA GLU A 105 -25.22 48.57 22.18
C GLU A 105 -24.47 47.34 21.67
N HIS A 106 -23.23 47.54 21.20
CA HIS A 106 -22.43 46.47 20.63
C HIS A 106 -21.07 46.32 21.32
N CYS A 107 -20.70 45.06 21.56
CA CYS A 107 -19.37 44.65 22.01
C CYS A 107 -18.67 43.91 20.87
N LEU A 108 -17.55 44.45 20.39
CA LEU A 108 -16.73 43.84 19.35
C LEU A 108 -15.41 43.37 19.98
N TRP A 109 -15.13 42.08 19.88
CA TRP A 109 -13.87 41.49 20.31
C TRP A 109 -12.88 41.52 19.14
N LEU A 110 -11.86 42.37 19.23
CA LEU A 110 -10.93 42.61 18.12
C LEU A 110 -9.78 41.61 18.09
N GLU A 111 -9.15 41.40 19.25
CA GLU A 111 -8.01 40.49 19.43
C GLU A 111 -8.10 39.86 20.82
N ASP A 112 -7.79 38.56 20.93
CA ASP A 112 -7.67 37.88 22.21
C ASP A 112 -6.46 36.96 22.26
N LYS A 113 -5.34 37.48 22.76
CA LYS A 113 -4.09 36.72 22.89
C LYS A 113 -4.20 35.54 23.86
N GLN A 114 -5.10 35.61 24.85
CA GLN A 114 -5.35 34.47 25.74
C GLN A 114 -6.15 33.38 25.02
N ALA A 115 -7.16 33.73 24.22
CA ALA A 115 -7.86 32.74 23.40
C ALA A 115 -6.93 32.09 22.37
N VAL A 116 -6.01 32.86 21.78
CA VAL A 116 -4.93 32.33 20.91
C VAL A 116 -4.04 31.36 21.69
N ALA A 117 -3.59 31.71 22.89
CA ALA A 117 -2.79 30.82 23.73
C ALA A 117 -3.54 29.52 24.10
N TYR A 118 -4.84 29.59 24.37
CA TYR A 118 -5.69 28.40 24.56
C TYR A 118 -5.77 27.55 23.29
N SER A 119 -5.99 28.18 22.13
CA SER A 119 -5.99 27.49 20.85
C SER A 119 -4.67 26.77 20.59
N GLU A 120 -3.51 27.41 20.80
CA GLU A 120 -2.19 26.79 20.59
C GLU A 120 -2.00 25.52 21.43
N VAL A 121 -2.42 25.54 22.70
CA VAL A 121 -2.39 24.35 23.56
C VAL A 121 -3.31 23.27 22.99
N LEU A 122 -4.55 23.62 22.66
CA LEU A 122 -5.54 22.68 22.15
C LEU A 122 -5.19 22.11 20.78
N TYR A 123 -4.53 22.88 19.90
CA TYR A 123 -4.03 22.39 18.62
C TYR A 123 -3.05 21.23 18.81
N ARG A 124 -2.13 21.33 19.77
CA ARG A 124 -1.20 20.24 20.09
C ARG A 124 -1.93 18.99 20.58
N GLU A 125 -2.95 19.17 21.41
CA GLU A 125 -3.77 18.06 21.92
C GLU A 125 -4.58 17.39 20.80
N VAL A 126 -5.19 18.18 19.89
CA VAL A 126 -5.87 17.68 18.68
C VAL A 126 -4.92 16.80 17.85
N HIS A 127 -3.74 17.32 17.53
CA HIS A 127 -2.76 16.55 16.75
C HIS A 127 -2.33 15.27 17.47
N SER A 128 -2.18 15.31 18.79
CA SER A 128 -1.81 14.14 19.59
C SER A 128 -2.87 13.05 19.52
N VAL A 129 -4.15 13.40 19.66
CA VAL A 129 -5.28 12.47 19.56
C VAL A 129 -5.39 11.86 18.17
N GLU A 130 -5.38 12.69 17.11
CA GLU A 130 -5.52 12.18 15.74
C GLU A 130 -4.36 11.29 15.32
N ASN A 131 -3.12 11.70 15.63
CA ASN A 131 -1.93 10.92 15.27
C ASN A 131 -1.85 9.62 16.05
N ALA A 132 -2.27 9.60 17.32
CA ALA A 132 -2.37 8.37 18.09
C ALA A 132 -3.35 7.38 17.44
N LEU A 133 -4.52 7.85 16.99
CA LEU A 133 -5.48 6.97 16.33
C LEU A 133 -4.96 6.50 14.96
N ARG A 134 -4.37 7.39 14.14
CA ARG A 134 -3.74 7.04 12.87
C ARG A 134 -2.70 5.93 13.06
N LYS A 135 -1.81 6.11 14.04
CA LYS A 135 -0.78 5.12 14.36
C LYS A 135 -1.42 3.78 14.71
N LEU A 136 -2.38 3.77 15.63
CA LEU A 136 -3.06 2.54 16.07
C LEU A 136 -3.74 1.80 14.91
N ILE A 137 -4.49 2.53 14.06
CA ILE A 137 -5.15 1.96 12.87
C ILE A 137 -4.12 1.34 11.94
N ASN A 138 -3.06 2.08 11.60
CA ASN A 138 -2.01 1.56 10.73
C ASN A 138 -1.36 0.31 11.31
N THR A 139 -0.97 0.34 12.58
CA THR A 139 -0.26 -0.78 13.21
C THR A 139 -1.13 -2.05 13.25
N ILE A 140 -2.40 -1.93 13.65
CA ILE A 140 -3.30 -3.09 13.74
C ILE A 140 -3.62 -3.65 12.35
N LEU A 141 -4.00 -2.79 11.40
CA LEU A 141 -4.41 -3.25 10.08
C LEU A 141 -3.22 -3.76 9.27
N PHE A 142 -2.05 -3.15 9.38
CA PHE A 142 -0.82 -3.67 8.77
C PHE A 142 -0.49 -5.08 9.28
N TYR A 143 -0.63 -5.32 10.59
CA TYR A 143 -0.38 -6.62 11.18
C TYR A 143 -1.42 -7.68 10.78
N ARG A 144 -2.71 -7.29 10.66
CA ARG A 144 -3.81 -8.23 10.40
C ARG A 144 -4.07 -8.49 8.91
N LEU A 145 -3.91 -7.48 8.07
CA LEU A 145 -4.28 -7.47 6.65
C LEU A 145 -3.07 -7.31 5.72
N GLY A 146 -1.86 -7.09 6.25
CA GLY A 146 -0.63 -6.92 5.46
C GLY A 146 -0.43 -5.49 4.95
N GLY A 147 0.67 -5.25 4.23
CA GLY A 147 1.09 -3.91 3.81
C GLY A 147 0.17 -3.22 2.80
N ASN A 148 -0.56 -3.99 2.00
CA ASN A 148 -1.42 -3.47 0.92
C ASN A 148 -2.88 -3.26 1.35
N TRP A 149 -3.18 -3.35 2.66
CA TRP A 149 -4.55 -3.29 3.17
C TRP A 149 -5.32 -2.05 2.72
N TRP A 150 -4.62 -0.91 2.54
CA TRP A 150 -5.24 0.31 2.04
C TRP A 150 -5.78 0.12 0.61
N GLU A 151 -4.99 -0.48 -0.27
CA GLU A 151 -5.36 -0.70 -1.68
C GLU A 151 -6.35 -1.84 -1.86
N GLU A 152 -6.37 -2.82 -0.96
CA GLU A 152 -7.30 -3.95 -1.06
C GLU A 152 -8.67 -3.64 -0.45
N TYR A 153 -8.72 -2.99 0.71
CA TYR A 153 -9.95 -2.91 1.50
C TYR A 153 -10.64 -1.54 1.48
N MET A 154 -9.91 -0.43 1.36
CA MET A 154 -10.53 0.89 1.52
C MET A 154 -11.49 1.26 0.39
N SER A 155 -12.52 2.05 0.74
CA SER A 155 -13.53 2.51 -0.21
C SER A 155 -12.90 3.36 -1.33
N SER A 156 -13.45 3.27 -2.53
CA SER A 156 -13.01 4.10 -3.67
C SER A 156 -13.10 5.60 -3.37
N LYS A 157 -14.07 6.02 -2.54
CA LYS A 157 -14.18 7.38 -2.03
C LYS A 157 -12.92 7.81 -1.26
N LEU A 158 -12.47 7.00 -0.30
CA LEU A 158 -11.27 7.30 0.51
C LEU A 158 -10.02 7.25 -0.37
N LYS A 159 -9.86 6.21 -1.19
CA LYS A 159 -8.72 6.07 -2.12
C LYS A 159 -8.60 7.27 -3.06
N ASN A 160 -9.68 7.66 -3.71
CA ASN A 160 -9.68 8.78 -4.65
C ASN A 160 -9.41 10.13 -3.94
N THR A 161 -10.03 10.34 -2.77
CA THR A 161 -9.87 11.60 -2.02
C THR A 161 -8.43 11.81 -1.59
N TYR A 162 -7.78 10.77 -1.08
CA TYR A 162 -6.43 10.88 -0.54
C TYR A 162 -5.34 10.63 -1.57
N GLY A 163 -5.60 9.84 -2.62
CA GLY A 163 -4.71 9.72 -3.79
C GLY A 163 -4.47 11.08 -4.46
N LEU A 164 -5.52 11.88 -4.67
CA LEU A 164 -5.41 13.23 -5.23
C LEU A 164 -4.68 14.22 -4.30
N ARG A 165 -4.71 13.99 -2.98
CA ARG A 165 -4.06 14.88 -1.99
C ARG A 165 -2.58 14.55 -1.81
N ASN A 166 -2.15 13.31 -2.01
CA ASN A 166 -0.79 12.86 -1.69
C ASN A 166 0.28 13.32 -2.69
N ASP A 167 -0.06 13.42 -3.98
CA ASP A 167 0.87 13.89 -5.01
C ASP A 167 1.42 15.30 -4.75
N PRO A 168 0.59 16.31 -4.42
CA PRO A 168 1.09 17.64 -4.06
C PRO A 168 1.97 17.67 -2.81
N TYR A 169 1.72 16.81 -1.82
CA TYR A 169 2.55 16.75 -0.61
C TYR A 169 3.92 16.13 -0.88
N ALA A 170 3.96 15.04 -1.64
CA ALA A 170 5.22 14.39 -2.06
C ALA A 170 6.08 15.32 -2.92
N GLN A 171 5.46 16.18 -3.75
CA GLN A 171 6.17 17.20 -4.53
C GLN A 171 6.73 18.34 -3.67
N ARG A 172 6.02 18.75 -2.61
CA ARG A 172 6.45 19.83 -1.71
C ARG A 172 7.51 19.41 -0.70
N ALA A 173 7.57 18.13 -0.35
CA ALA A 173 8.55 17.59 0.59
C ALA A 173 9.31 16.39 -0.04
N PRO A 174 10.26 16.64 -0.96
CA PRO A 174 10.93 15.58 -1.72
C PRO A 174 11.62 14.52 -0.86
N SER A 175 12.12 14.90 0.32
CA SER A 175 12.75 13.99 1.28
C SER A 175 11.83 12.88 1.80
N PHE A 176 10.51 13.02 1.65
CA PHE A 176 9.51 12.04 2.08
C PHE A 176 8.71 11.46 0.91
N ARG A 177 9.21 11.61 -0.34
CA ARG A 177 8.51 11.12 -1.55
C ARG A 177 8.27 9.61 -1.55
N ASN A 178 9.11 8.85 -0.86
CA ASN A 178 9.02 7.39 -0.72
C ASN A 178 8.25 6.95 0.54
N VAL A 179 7.54 7.84 1.22
CA VAL A 179 6.74 7.52 2.41
C VAL A 179 5.27 7.43 2.02
N HIS A 180 4.59 6.34 2.39
CA HIS A 180 3.14 6.24 2.23
C HIS A 180 2.43 7.26 3.15
N THR A 181 1.83 8.28 2.55
CA THR A 181 1.16 9.39 3.26
C THR A 181 -0.36 9.21 3.35
N ASN A 182 -0.92 8.13 2.78
CA ASN A 182 -2.37 7.87 2.72
C ASN A 182 -3.05 8.10 4.07
N LEU A 183 -2.52 7.53 5.17
CA LEU A 183 -3.09 7.72 6.51
C LEU A 183 -2.76 9.07 7.17
N MET A 184 -1.61 9.67 6.82
CA MET A 184 -1.16 10.94 7.38
C MET A 184 -2.04 12.11 6.93
N SER A 185 -2.61 11.99 5.72
CA SER A 185 -3.47 13.01 5.13
C SER A 185 -4.94 12.91 5.53
N ILE A 186 -5.34 11.86 6.27
CA ILE A 186 -6.75 11.56 6.56
C ILE A 186 -7.38 12.53 7.54
N ASP A 187 -8.56 13.03 7.17
CA ASP A 187 -9.39 13.91 8.00
C ASP A 187 -9.96 13.17 9.22
N THR A 188 -10.19 13.90 10.32
CA THR A 188 -10.66 13.35 11.60
C THR A 188 -11.90 12.44 11.47
N LYS A 189 -12.84 12.80 10.60
CA LYS A 189 -14.08 12.05 10.39
C LYS A 189 -13.86 10.74 9.66
N ASP A 190 -12.92 10.72 8.73
CA ASP A 190 -12.64 9.55 7.89
C ASP A 190 -11.88 8.47 8.67
N LEU A 191 -11.16 8.83 9.74
CA LEU A 191 -10.59 7.85 10.67
C LEU A 191 -11.66 6.98 11.35
N LEU A 192 -12.83 7.55 11.65
CA LEU A 192 -13.96 6.80 12.17
C LEU A 192 -14.63 5.95 11.08
N GLU A 193 -14.64 6.41 9.82
CA GLU A 193 -15.09 5.61 8.67
C GLU A 193 -14.26 4.32 8.53
N ILE A 194 -12.94 4.40 8.74
CA ILE A 194 -12.05 3.23 8.71
C ILE A 194 -12.33 2.26 9.86
N LEU A 195 -12.45 2.76 11.09
CA LEU A 195 -12.73 1.91 12.26
C LEU A 195 -14.06 1.14 12.13
N THR A 196 -15.05 1.75 11.48
CA THR A 196 -16.40 1.19 11.33
C THR A 196 -16.61 0.49 9.99
N PHE A 197 -15.53 0.32 9.22
CA PHE A 197 -15.58 -0.25 7.89
C PHE A 197 -15.98 -1.72 7.92
N LYS A 198 -16.78 -2.14 6.95
CA LYS A 198 -17.22 -3.52 6.79
C LYS A 198 -17.09 -3.95 5.35
N THR A 199 -16.53 -5.14 5.13
CA THR A 199 -16.59 -5.82 3.84
C THR A 199 -17.77 -6.78 3.82
N TYR A 200 -18.21 -7.12 2.61
CA TYR A 200 -19.35 -8.00 2.40
C TYR A 200 -18.99 -9.06 1.37
N LYS A 201 -19.48 -10.29 1.58
CA LYS A 201 -19.38 -11.40 0.63
C LYS A 201 -20.77 -11.89 0.25
N ILE A 202 -20.86 -12.57 -0.88
CA ILE A 202 -22.10 -13.21 -1.31
C ILE A 202 -22.36 -14.41 -0.39
N LYS A 203 -23.60 -14.55 0.09
CA LYS A 203 -24.02 -15.72 0.86
C LYS A 203 -23.84 -16.98 0.01
N LYS A 204 -23.34 -18.07 0.60
CA LYS A 204 -23.16 -19.36 -0.10
C LYS A 204 -24.47 -19.90 -0.68
N GLU A 205 -25.60 -19.57 -0.08
CA GLU A 205 -26.94 -19.76 -0.64
C GLU A 205 -27.17 -18.68 -1.70
N ASN A 206 -26.81 -18.97 -2.96
CA ASN A 206 -27.00 -18.06 -4.08
C ASN A 206 -28.49 -17.76 -4.27
N VAL A 207 -28.96 -16.60 -3.82
CA VAL A 207 -30.32 -16.10 -4.15
C VAL A 207 -30.49 -15.89 -5.67
N LEU A 208 -29.38 -15.72 -6.40
CA LEU A 208 -29.34 -15.63 -7.86
C LEU A 208 -29.33 -17.00 -8.56
N ASP A 209 -29.13 -18.08 -7.82
CA ASP A 209 -29.15 -19.45 -8.31
C ASP A 209 -30.26 -20.20 -7.60
N HIS A 210 -31.48 -20.08 -8.09
CA HIS A 210 -32.40 -21.19 -7.93
C HIS A 210 -33.36 -21.26 -9.10
N SER A 211 -33.12 -22.30 -9.89
CA SER A 211 -34.09 -22.97 -10.74
C SER A 211 -35.40 -23.35 -10.03
N LEU A 212 -35.58 -23.16 -8.71
CA LEU A 212 -36.76 -23.60 -7.95
C LEU A 212 -37.02 -22.83 -6.63
N SER A 213 -37.03 -21.49 -6.58
CA SER A 213 -37.58 -20.78 -5.40
C SER A 213 -38.71 -19.82 -5.75
N GLU A 214 -39.86 -19.97 -5.09
CA GLU A 214 -41.07 -19.14 -5.25
C GLU A 214 -40.93 -17.74 -4.64
N ASP A 215 -39.72 -17.32 -4.25
CA ASP A 215 -39.47 -16.10 -3.49
C ASP A 215 -39.81 -14.82 -4.29
N GLU A 216 -40.51 -13.88 -3.64
CA GLU A 216 -40.92 -12.61 -4.26
C GLU A 216 -39.70 -11.79 -4.72
N LEU A 217 -38.56 -11.93 -4.03
CA LEU A 217 -37.33 -11.21 -4.35
C LEU A 217 -36.76 -11.62 -5.72
N SER A 218 -36.72 -12.92 -6.01
CA SER A 218 -36.21 -13.45 -7.29
C SER A 218 -37.13 -13.09 -8.45
N LYS A 219 -38.47 -13.14 -8.25
CA LYS A 219 -39.44 -12.65 -9.25
C LYS A 219 -39.23 -11.18 -9.56
N LYS A 220 -39.00 -10.35 -8.53
CA LYS A 220 -38.72 -8.92 -8.68
C LYS A 220 -37.40 -8.67 -9.41
N TYR A 221 -36.35 -9.43 -9.09
CA TYR A 221 -35.06 -9.36 -9.79
C TYR A 221 -35.23 -9.68 -11.29
N HIS A 222 -35.85 -10.81 -11.64
CA HIS A 222 -36.07 -11.19 -13.05
C HIS A 222 -36.94 -10.19 -13.81
N PHE A 223 -37.98 -9.65 -13.18
CA PHE A 223 -38.79 -8.59 -13.76
C PHE A 223 -37.94 -7.36 -14.12
N ILE A 224 -37.13 -6.90 -13.17
CA ILE A 224 -36.24 -5.74 -13.38
C ILE A 224 -35.22 -6.04 -14.49
N MET A 225 -34.58 -7.22 -14.46
CA MET A 225 -33.58 -7.58 -15.47
C MET A 225 -34.19 -7.70 -16.87
N ASN A 226 -35.38 -8.29 -16.99
CA ASN A 226 -36.10 -8.34 -18.27
C ASN A 226 -36.44 -6.93 -18.79
N GLU A 227 -36.89 -6.03 -17.93
CA GLU A 227 -37.20 -4.65 -18.31
C GLU A 227 -35.95 -3.89 -18.78
N VAL A 228 -34.82 -4.04 -18.08
CA VAL A 228 -33.54 -3.41 -18.43
C VAL A 228 -32.98 -3.98 -19.74
N CYS A 229 -32.94 -5.31 -19.88
CA CYS A 229 -32.47 -5.98 -21.10
C CYS A 229 -33.35 -5.69 -22.33
N ASN A 230 -34.63 -5.33 -22.12
CA ASN A 230 -35.53 -4.86 -23.18
C ASN A 230 -35.52 -3.33 -23.37
N GLY A 231 -34.48 -2.64 -22.90
CA GLY A 231 -34.18 -1.25 -23.26
C GLY A 231 -34.66 -0.19 -22.27
N LYS A 232 -35.16 -0.56 -21.08
CA LYS A 232 -35.42 0.44 -20.02
C LYS A 232 -34.14 0.84 -19.30
N LYS A 233 -34.08 2.11 -18.88
CA LYS A 233 -32.92 2.66 -18.16
C LYS A 233 -32.77 2.00 -16.78
N LEU A 234 -31.56 1.55 -16.46
CA LEU A 234 -31.21 0.95 -15.18
C LEU A 234 -31.48 1.90 -13.97
N ASP A 235 -31.41 3.21 -14.20
CA ASP A 235 -31.63 4.26 -13.19
C ASP A 235 -33.01 4.20 -12.51
N SER A 236 -34.04 3.69 -13.19
CA SER A 236 -35.37 3.58 -12.58
C SER A 236 -35.49 2.43 -11.57
N TYR A 237 -34.55 1.48 -11.60
CA TYR A 237 -34.59 0.27 -10.77
C TYR A 237 -33.42 0.17 -9.79
N THR A 238 -32.52 1.16 -9.75
CA THR A 238 -31.28 1.11 -8.95
C THR A 238 -31.58 0.85 -7.48
N LYS A 239 -32.56 1.55 -6.89
CA LYS A 239 -32.93 1.36 -5.47
C LYS A 239 -33.41 -0.06 -5.17
N ASP A 240 -34.22 -0.63 -6.06
CA ASP A 240 -34.75 -1.98 -5.90
C ASP A 240 -33.66 -3.03 -6.08
N LEU A 241 -32.78 -2.87 -7.08
CA LEU A 241 -31.61 -3.72 -7.28
C LEU A 241 -30.62 -3.63 -6.11
N THR A 242 -30.34 -2.43 -5.60
CA THR A 242 -29.49 -2.26 -4.42
C THR A 242 -30.09 -3.01 -3.23
N LYS A 243 -31.40 -2.92 -3.00
CA LYS A 243 -32.06 -3.64 -1.90
C LYS A 243 -32.00 -5.16 -2.07
N ILE A 244 -32.18 -5.65 -3.30
CA ILE A 244 -32.05 -7.07 -3.63
C ILE A 244 -30.62 -7.54 -3.34
N LEU A 245 -29.61 -6.84 -3.88
CA LEU A 245 -28.19 -7.15 -3.68
C LEU A 245 -27.77 -7.08 -2.19
N MET A 246 -28.30 -6.11 -1.43
CA MET A 246 -28.03 -6.02 0.01
C MET A 246 -28.57 -7.23 0.79
N ASN A 247 -29.62 -7.89 0.30
CA ASN A 247 -30.15 -9.11 0.93
C ASN A 247 -29.34 -10.37 0.56
N THR A 248 -28.63 -10.37 -0.57
CA THR A 248 -27.82 -11.51 -1.05
C THR A 248 -26.42 -11.54 -0.45
N VAL A 249 -25.99 -10.46 0.21
CA VAL A 249 -24.67 -10.35 0.83
C VAL A 249 -24.75 -10.49 2.35
N GLU A 250 -23.67 -10.95 2.95
CA GLU A 250 -23.44 -10.99 4.39
C GLU A 250 -22.14 -10.26 4.73
N VAL A 251 -21.98 -9.83 5.98
CA VAL A 251 -20.74 -9.19 6.44
C VAL A 251 -19.63 -10.24 6.39
N ASP A 252 -18.56 -9.92 5.69
CA ASP A 252 -17.37 -10.76 5.60
C ASP A 252 -16.38 -10.41 6.72
N LEU A 253 -16.01 -9.13 6.81
CA LEU A 253 -15.17 -8.57 7.87
C LEU A 253 -15.85 -7.33 8.45
N ASP A 254 -15.89 -7.25 9.78
CA ASP A 254 -16.28 -6.09 10.56
C ASP A 254 -15.03 -5.55 11.26
N PHE A 255 -14.42 -4.49 10.72
CA PHE A 255 -13.10 -4.02 11.19
C PHE A 255 -13.11 -3.75 12.69
N TRP A 256 -14.18 -3.18 13.22
CA TRP A 256 -14.29 -2.95 14.64
C TRP A 256 -14.24 -4.27 15.41
N LYS A 257 -15.15 -5.20 15.14
CA LYS A 257 -15.26 -6.45 15.91
C LYS A 257 -14.04 -7.35 15.73
N ASP A 258 -13.57 -7.48 14.50
CA ASP A 258 -12.54 -8.45 14.14
C ASP A 258 -11.14 -7.95 14.51
N TYR A 259 -10.89 -6.63 14.45
CA TYR A 259 -9.54 -6.08 14.61
C TYR A 259 -9.36 -5.12 15.78
N PHE A 260 -10.35 -4.30 16.12
CA PHE A 260 -10.18 -3.21 17.10
C PHE A 260 -10.75 -3.52 18.49
N GLU A 261 -11.95 -4.08 18.57
CA GLU A 261 -12.72 -4.33 19.79
C GLU A 261 -11.90 -4.98 20.92
N PRO A 262 -11.05 -6.00 20.67
CA PRO A 262 -10.26 -6.63 21.75
C PRO A 262 -9.32 -5.68 22.49
N TRP A 263 -8.90 -4.59 21.84
CA TRP A 263 -7.89 -3.67 22.37
C TRP A 263 -8.53 -2.48 23.08
N PHE A 264 -9.74 -2.07 22.68
CA PHE A 264 -10.41 -0.91 23.28
C PHE A 264 -11.02 -1.24 24.65
N SER A 265 -10.94 -0.29 25.59
CA SER A 265 -11.56 -0.40 26.92
C SER A 265 -13.03 0.01 26.95
N CYS A 266 -13.61 0.39 25.80
CA CYS A 266 -14.99 0.83 25.68
C CYS A 266 -15.64 0.32 24.38
N SER A 267 -16.97 0.35 24.31
CA SER A 267 -17.72 -0.06 23.12
C SER A 267 -17.57 0.93 21.96
N LEU A 268 -17.86 0.47 20.74
CA LEU A 268 -17.85 1.31 19.54
C LEU A 268 -18.71 2.57 19.71
N ASP A 269 -19.93 2.43 20.22
CA ASP A 269 -20.85 3.57 20.39
C ASP A 269 -20.30 4.62 21.36
N THR A 270 -19.66 4.17 22.44
CA THR A 270 -19.02 5.05 23.42
C THR A 270 -17.84 5.79 22.79
N PHE A 271 -16.98 5.07 22.06
CA PHE A 271 -15.85 5.67 21.38
C PHE A 271 -16.30 6.67 20.31
N LYS A 272 -17.27 6.28 19.47
CA LYS A 272 -17.87 7.11 18.44
C LYS A 272 -18.46 8.40 19.01
N GLY A 273 -19.25 8.32 20.08
CA GLY A 273 -19.81 9.50 20.73
C GLY A 273 -18.73 10.48 21.22
N LYS A 274 -17.64 9.96 21.80
CA LYS A 274 -16.49 10.79 22.21
C LYS A 274 -15.75 11.37 21.00
N TRP A 275 -15.58 10.61 19.92
CA TRP A 275 -14.90 11.03 18.71
C TRP A 275 -15.68 12.11 17.93
N ASP A 276 -17.01 12.00 17.89
CA ASP A 276 -17.89 12.99 17.27
C ASP A 276 -17.85 14.32 18.03
N ALA A 277 -17.86 14.27 19.36
CA ALA A 277 -17.68 15.45 20.21
C ALA A 277 -16.31 16.10 19.97
N PHE A 278 -15.24 15.30 19.97
CA PHE A 278 -13.89 15.76 19.63
C PHE A 278 -13.82 16.41 18.24
N SER A 279 -14.46 15.81 17.22
CA SER A 279 -14.47 16.34 15.85
C SER A 279 -15.14 17.71 15.75
N HIS A 280 -16.20 17.94 16.55
CA HIS A 280 -16.84 19.25 16.65
C HIS A 280 -15.91 20.28 17.31
N ASP A 281 -15.32 19.90 18.45
CA ASP A 281 -14.42 20.74 19.24
C ASP A 281 -13.15 21.11 18.45
N ARG A 282 -12.56 20.15 17.72
CA ARG A 282 -11.42 20.36 16.81
C ARG A 282 -11.70 21.45 15.79
N ASN A 283 -12.89 21.48 15.18
CA ASN A 283 -13.25 22.51 14.21
C ASN A 283 -13.38 23.89 14.85
N HIS A 284 -13.79 23.96 16.12
CA HIS A 284 -13.81 25.20 16.87
C HIS A 284 -12.39 25.78 17.04
N VAL A 285 -11.46 24.92 17.48
CA VAL A 285 -10.03 25.26 17.67
C VAL A 285 -9.38 25.64 16.33
N ALA A 286 -9.60 24.84 15.28
CA ALA A 286 -8.96 25.00 13.97
C ALA A 286 -9.26 26.34 13.27
N HIS A 287 -10.37 26.99 13.62
CA HIS A 287 -10.78 28.28 13.05
C HIS A 287 -10.54 29.46 14.00
N ASN A 288 -9.77 29.27 15.08
CA ASN A 288 -9.44 30.31 16.07
C ASN A 288 -10.65 31.11 16.56
N LYS A 289 -11.79 30.42 16.72
CA LYS A 289 -12.98 31.04 17.32
C LYS A 289 -12.71 31.29 18.81
N LEU A 290 -13.48 32.19 19.43
CA LEU A 290 -13.30 32.59 20.82
C LEU A 290 -13.49 31.41 21.78
N ILE A 291 -12.50 31.15 22.63
CA ILE A 291 -12.50 30.08 23.63
C ILE A 291 -12.40 30.70 25.02
N ASP A 292 -13.39 30.44 25.86
CA ASP A 292 -13.36 30.81 27.28
C ASP A 292 -12.66 29.73 28.13
N ASP A 293 -12.37 30.04 29.40
CA ASP A 293 -11.69 29.11 30.31
C ASP A 293 -12.47 27.80 30.52
N LYS A 294 -13.79 27.86 30.55
CA LYS A 294 -14.65 26.67 30.74
C LYS A 294 -14.57 25.74 29.54
N LEU A 295 -14.64 26.30 28.34
CA LEU A 295 -14.55 25.58 27.08
C LEU A 295 -13.16 25.02 26.88
N PHE A 296 -12.10 25.79 27.20
CA PHE A 296 -10.73 25.32 27.20
C PHE A 296 -10.54 24.07 28.07
N LYS A 297 -11.00 24.11 29.34
CA LYS A 297 -10.96 22.97 30.26
C LYS A 297 -11.75 21.78 29.75
N LYS A 298 -12.94 22.01 29.20
CA LYS A 298 -13.78 20.96 28.62
C LYS A 298 -13.09 20.27 27.44
N TYR A 299 -12.59 21.04 26.47
CA TYR A 299 -11.92 20.52 25.28
C TYR A 299 -10.68 19.71 25.66
N ARG A 300 -9.87 20.23 26.59
CA ARG A 300 -8.70 19.52 27.10
C ARG A 300 -9.07 18.21 27.78
N SER A 301 -10.14 18.17 28.58
CA SER A 301 -10.63 16.94 29.21
C SER A 301 -11.08 15.90 28.17
N VAL A 302 -11.85 16.31 27.17
CA VAL A 302 -12.32 15.41 26.09
C VAL A 302 -11.15 14.81 25.32
N MET A 303 -10.17 15.65 24.95
CA MET A 303 -8.96 15.21 24.24
C MET A 303 -8.10 14.28 25.08
N SER A 304 -7.90 14.59 26.37
CA SER A 304 -7.12 13.76 27.29
C SER A 304 -7.76 12.39 27.52
N ASP A 305 -9.08 12.35 27.72
CA ASP A 305 -9.83 11.10 27.88
C ASP A 305 -9.72 10.22 26.63
N LEU A 306 -9.87 10.82 25.45
CA LEU A 306 -9.83 10.10 24.18
C LEU A 306 -8.42 9.56 23.89
N LEU A 307 -7.40 10.39 24.13
CA LEU A 307 -6.00 9.99 24.01
C LEU A 307 -5.66 8.83 24.94
N LYS A 308 -6.19 8.84 26.17
CA LYS A 308 -6.01 7.76 27.14
C LYS A 308 -6.58 6.45 26.61
N ILE A 309 -7.81 6.45 26.09
CA ILE A 309 -8.45 5.26 25.50
C ILE A 309 -7.59 4.69 24.36
N ILE A 310 -7.12 5.55 23.46
CA ILE A 310 -6.32 5.14 22.30
C ILE A 310 -4.97 4.55 22.74
N ARG A 311 -4.27 5.20 23.68
CA ARG A 311 -2.98 4.72 24.20
C ARG A 311 -3.09 3.42 24.97
N GLU A 312 -4.19 3.22 25.70
CA GLU A 312 -4.47 1.94 26.36
C GLU A 312 -4.65 0.82 25.34
N ALA A 313 -5.39 1.08 24.26
CA ALA A 313 -5.56 0.11 23.18
C ALA A 313 -4.24 -0.19 22.46
N GLU A 314 -3.45 0.84 22.17
CA GLU A 314 -2.11 0.70 21.59
C GLU A 314 -1.19 -0.15 22.47
N LYS A 315 -1.17 0.13 23.77
CA LYS A 315 -0.35 -0.64 24.71
C LYS A 315 -0.76 -2.11 24.74
N LYS A 316 -2.06 -2.41 24.88
CA LYS A 316 -2.56 -3.79 24.88
C LYS A 316 -2.22 -4.54 23.59
N PHE A 317 -2.30 -3.86 22.44
CA PHE A 317 -1.93 -4.45 21.16
C PHE A 317 -0.43 -4.73 21.09
N ASN A 318 0.42 -3.78 21.48
CA ASN A 318 1.87 -3.94 21.46
C ASN A 318 2.33 -5.05 22.41
N ASP A 319 1.81 -5.10 23.64
CA ASP A 319 2.12 -6.16 24.61
C ASP A 319 1.78 -7.56 24.02
N HIS A 320 0.66 -7.67 23.28
CA HIS A 320 0.29 -8.90 22.57
C HIS A 320 1.21 -9.20 21.38
N PHE A 321 1.52 -8.17 20.58
CA PHE A 321 2.38 -8.27 19.41
C PHE A 321 3.80 -8.72 19.80
N GLU A 322 4.38 -8.12 20.82
CA GLU A 322 5.71 -8.48 21.34
C GLU A 322 5.74 -9.94 21.81
N SER A 323 4.79 -10.36 22.66
CA SER A 323 4.73 -11.74 23.13
C SER A 323 4.60 -12.79 22.01
N LYS A 324 3.87 -12.46 20.94
CA LYS A 324 3.67 -13.39 19.81
C LYS A 324 4.85 -13.38 18.83
N THR A 325 5.48 -12.23 18.64
CA THR A 325 6.65 -12.05 17.76
C THR A 325 7.90 -12.66 18.38
N GLU A 326 8.08 -12.51 19.70
CA GLU A 326 9.18 -13.11 20.46
C GLU A 326 9.19 -14.63 20.32
N LYS A 327 8.03 -15.30 20.45
CA LYS A 327 7.92 -16.74 20.20
C LYS A 327 8.34 -17.17 18.79
N TYR A 328 7.95 -16.38 17.78
CA TYR A 328 8.33 -16.65 16.39
C TYR A 328 9.84 -16.47 16.15
N LEU A 329 10.42 -15.41 16.74
CA LEU A 329 11.86 -15.14 16.66
C LEU A 329 12.69 -16.20 17.42
N GLU A 330 12.23 -16.65 18.59
CA GLU A 330 12.86 -17.74 19.35
C GLU A 330 12.89 -19.06 18.56
N GLU A 331 11.82 -19.38 17.83
CA GLU A 331 11.79 -20.56 16.96
C GLU A 331 12.79 -20.46 15.80
N LEU A 332 12.94 -19.26 15.20
CA LEU A 332 13.92 -19.02 14.15
C LEU A 332 15.36 -19.11 14.68
N GLU A 333 15.62 -18.56 15.87
CA GLU A 333 16.94 -18.60 16.49
C GLU A 333 17.34 -20.02 16.89
N LYS A 334 16.40 -20.82 17.42
CA LYS A 334 16.63 -22.25 17.69
C LYS A 334 16.98 -23.02 16.42
N ARG A 335 16.27 -22.79 15.31
CA ARG A 335 16.61 -23.43 14.01
C ARG A 335 17.99 -23.03 13.51
N LYS A 336 18.38 -21.76 13.71
CA LYS A 336 19.70 -21.27 13.32
C LYS A 336 20.82 -21.95 14.13
N ILE A 337 20.68 -22.01 15.45
CA ILE A 337 21.66 -22.67 16.34
C ILE A 337 21.79 -24.16 15.99
N GLN A 338 20.67 -24.84 15.72
CA GLN A 338 20.67 -26.24 15.31
C GLN A 338 21.45 -26.45 14.01
N ARG A 339 21.20 -25.62 12.98
CA ARG A 339 21.92 -25.68 11.70
C ARG A 339 23.42 -25.41 11.85
N GLU A 340 23.81 -24.47 12.72
CA GLU A 340 25.22 -24.20 13.03
C GLU A 340 25.92 -25.38 13.71
N ALA A 341 25.24 -26.07 14.64
CA ALA A 341 25.77 -27.27 15.28
C ALA A 341 25.95 -28.45 14.30
N GLU A 342 24.98 -28.66 13.40
CA GLU A 342 25.05 -29.69 12.35
C GLU A 342 26.21 -29.45 11.38
N LEU A 343 26.47 -28.18 11.01
CA LEU A 343 27.61 -27.80 10.18
C LEU A 343 28.95 -28.06 10.89
N TYR A 344 29.05 -27.74 12.18
CA TYR A 344 30.25 -27.98 12.98
C TYR A 344 30.61 -29.47 13.06
N GLU A 345 29.63 -30.33 13.34
CA GLU A 345 29.83 -31.78 13.38
C GLU A 345 30.26 -32.33 12.01
N ARG A 346 29.67 -31.82 10.91
CA ARG A 346 30.05 -32.23 9.56
C ARG A 346 31.48 -31.83 9.19
N GLN A 347 31.88 -30.62 9.57
CA GLN A 347 33.25 -30.16 9.37
C GLN A 347 34.24 -31.07 10.12
N LYS A 348 33.93 -31.43 11.36
CA LYS A 348 34.73 -32.38 12.14
C LYS A 348 34.81 -33.76 11.48
N MET A 349 33.69 -34.28 10.97
CA MET A 349 33.67 -35.55 10.23
C MET A 349 34.59 -35.52 9.00
N TYR A 350 34.57 -34.43 8.24
CA TYR A 350 35.45 -34.25 7.07
C TYR A 350 36.92 -34.12 7.46
N GLU A 351 37.24 -33.31 8.47
CA GLU A 351 38.62 -33.12 8.95
C GLU A 351 39.25 -34.42 9.47
N GLU A 352 38.47 -35.29 10.10
CA GLU A 352 38.95 -36.56 10.67
C GLU A 352 39.02 -37.71 9.64
N SER A 353 38.02 -37.82 8.75
CA SER A 353 37.89 -38.98 7.87
C SER A 353 38.32 -38.73 6.42
N GLY A 354 38.37 -37.46 5.98
CA GLY A 354 38.44 -37.07 4.57
C GLY A 354 37.18 -37.40 3.76
N GLY A 355 36.19 -38.05 4.37
CA GLY A 355 34.91 -38.37 3.77
C GLY A 355 33.96 -37.18 3.82
N GLU A 356 33.32 -36.89 2.70
CA GLU A 356 32.34 -35.81 2.55
C GLU A 356 31.01 -36.40 2.10
N TYR A 357 29.91 -35.94 2.70
CA TYR A 357 28.56 -36.23 2.24
C TYR A 357 27.78 -34.91 2.11
N LEU A 358 26.98 -34.80 1.06
CA LEU A 358 26.25 -33.60 0.69
C LEU A 358 24.82 -33.65 1.25
N GLN A 359 24.29 -32.52 1.69
CA GLN A 359 22.86 -32.39 1.99
C GLN A 359 22.04 -32.26 0.71
N GLU A 360 20.73 -32.44 0.84
CA GLU A 360 19.78 -32.32 -0.26
C GLU A 360 19.99 -31.03 -1.08
N GLU A 361 20.18 -29.88 -0.42
CA GLU A 361 20.37 -28.60 -1.12
C GLU A 361 21.69 -28.54 -1.91
N GLU A 362 22.73 -29.20 -1.42
CA GLU A 362 24.05 -29.28 -2.05
C GLU A 362 24.04 -30.25 -3.24
N ILE A 363 23.35 -31.39 -3.10
CA ILE A 363 23.12 -32.37 -4.17
C ILE A 363 22.32 -31.72 -5.29
N VAL A 364 21.25 -31.00 -4.95
CA VAL A 364 20.44 -30.25 -5.90
C VAL A 364 21.28 -29.23 -6.65
N SER A 365 22.07 -28.40 -5.95
CA SER A 365 22.92 -27.41 -6.61
C SER A 365 23.94 -28.06 -7.57
N LEU A 366 24.48 -29.23 -7.21
CA LEU A 366 25.42 -29.96 -8.05
C LEU A 366 24.76 -30.47 -9.33
N LEU A 367 23.60 -31.15 -9.19
CA LEU A 367 22.85 -31.70 -10.32
C LEU A 367 22.30 -30.61 -11.24
N THR A 368 21.71 -29.55 -10.66
CA THR A 368 21.23 -28.40 -11.43
C THR A 368 22.35 -27.76 -12.25
N LYS A 369 23.55 -27.61 -11.66
CA LYS A 369 24.69 -27.06 -12.41
C LYS A 369 25.05 -27.92 -13.62
N LYS A 370 25.09 -29.26 -13.46
CA LYS A 370 25.42 -30.17 -14.57
C LYS A 370 24.41 -30.10 -15.71
N ILE A 371 23.12 -30.02 -15.38
CA ILE A 371 22.05 -29.89 -16.37
C ILE A 371 22.15 -28.53 -17.09
N ILE A 372 22.41 -27.44 -16.37
CA ILE A 372 22.61 -26.10 -16.95
C ILE A 372 23.80 -26.09 -17.91
N ASP A 373 24.93 -26.68 -17.50
CA ASP A 373 26.14 -26.75 -18.33
C ASP A 373 25.82 -27.47 -19.67
N THR A 374 25.09 -28.60 -19.63
CA THR A 374 24.67 -29.33 -20.85
C THR A 374 23.75 -28.49 -21.75
N PHE A 375 22.75 -27.81 -21.19
CA PHE A 375 21.85 -27.00 -22.02
C PHE A 375 22.50 -25.73 -22.56
N HIS A 376 23.48 -25.16 -21.86
CA HIS A 376 24.26 -24.04 -22.38
C HIS A 376 25.09 -24.44 -23.62
N GLU A 377 25.63 -25.65 -23.67
CA GLU A 377 26.35 -26.14 -24.87
C GLU A 377 25.42 -26.21 -26.09
N ILE A 378 24.16 -26.59 -25.91
CA ILE A 378 23.14 -26.60 -26.99
C ILE A 378 22.74 -25.17 -27.36
N GLU A 379 22.51 -24.30 -26.38
CA GLU A 379 22.22 -22.87 -26.60
C GLU A 379 23.32 -22.20 -27.43
N GLU A 380 24.59 -22.43 -27.12
CA GLU A 380 25.72 -21.86 -27.87
C GLU A 380 25.73 -22.33 -29.33
N LYS A 381 25.39 -23.60 -29.61
CA LYS A 381 25.30 -24.14 -30.98
C LYS A 381 24.20 -23.47 -31.80
N VAL A 382 23.04 -23.19 -31.19
CA VAL A 382 21.90 -22.57 -31.89
C VAL A 382 21.91 -21.04 -31.82
N TYR A 383 22.85 -20.42 -31.10
CA TYR A 383 22.88 -18.98 -30.85
C TYR A 383 22.84 -18.10 -32.11
N TYR A 384 23.49 -18.54 -33.20
CA TYR A 384 23.53 -17.80 -34.45
C TYR A 384 22.31 -18.04 -35.36
N ARG A 385 21.46 -19.02 -35.03
CA ARG A 385 20.29 -19.40 -35.82
C ARG A 385 19.11 -18.48 -35.52
N SER A 386 18.77 -17.64 -36.48
CA SER A 386 17.69 -16.65 -36.35
C SER A 386 16.27 -17.25 -36.34
N ASP A 387 16.14 -18.49 -36.80
CA ASP A 387 14.93 -19.28 -36.96
C ASP A 387 14.56 -20.12 -35.74
N ILE A 388 15.47 -20.25 -34.77
CA ILE A 388 15.22 -20.90 -33.48
C ILE A 388 14.93 -19.83 -32.41
N GLU A 389 13.99 -20.15 -31.53
CA GLU A 389 13.68 -19.38 -30.34
C GLU A 389 13.86 -20.27 -29.10
N ILE A 390 14.74 -19.84 -28.19
CA ILE A 390 14.93 -20.50 -26.90
C ILE A 390 13.90 -19.93 -25.94
N ILE A 391 12.99 -20.77 -25.46
CA ILE A 391 11.85 -20.37 -24.63
C ILE A 391 12.19 -20.47 -23.14
N SER A 392 12.92 -21.51 -22.72
CA SER A 392 13.29 -21.69 -21.31
C SER A 392 14.63 -22.43 -21.12
N VAL A 393 15.42 -21.98 -20.14
CA VAL A 393 16.70 -22.59 -19.70
C VAL A 393 16.82 -22.53 -18.16
N LYS A 394 15.69 -22.56 -17.43
CA LYS A 394 15.70 -22.45 -15.96
C LYS A 394 15.26 -23.77 -15.33
N PRO A 395 16.18 -24.71 -15.09
CA PRO A 395 15.83 -25.96 -14.44
C PRO A 395 15.43 -25.72 -12.98
N ASN A 396 14.14 -25.89 -12.68
CA ASN A 396 13.68 -26.13 -11.31
C ASN A 396 13.49 -27.63 -11.13
N ILE A 397 14.41 -28.29 -10.43
CA ILE A 397 14.38 -29.76 -10.31
C ILE A 397 13.37 -30.27 -9.27
N TYR A 398 12.72 -29.39 -8.50
CA TYR A 398 11.72 -29.77 -7.49
C TYR A 398 10.27 -29.77 -8.01
N GLU A 399 10.04 -29.15 -9.16
CA GLU A 399 8.74 -29.10 -9.81
C GLU A 399 8.83 -29.89 -11.10
N THR A 400 7.79 -30.66 -11.45
CA THR A 400 7.66 -31.28 -12.77
C THR A 400 7.41 -30.18 -13.80
N ASP A 401 8.46 -29.46 -14.15
CA ASP A 401 8.45 -28.34 -15.08
C ASP A 401 9.36 -28.61 -16.27
N LYS A 402 9.17 -27.84 -17.34
CA LYS A 402 10.05 -27.88 -18.51
C LYS A 402 11.38 -27.24 -18.12
N VAL A 403 12.45 -28.03 -18.14
CA VAL A 403 13.80 -27.57 -17.78
C VAL A 403 14.55 -26.95 -18.96
N PHE A 404 14.12 -27.29 -20.17
CA PHE A 404 14.66 -26.79 -21.44
C PHE A 404 13.55 -26.79 -22.49
N GLU A 405 13.43 -25.73 -23.29
CA GLU A 405 12.49 -25.67 -24.40
C GLU A 405 13.03 -24.79 -25.54
N ILE A 406 13.04 -25.35 -26.75
CA ILE A 406 13.33 -24.66 -28.00
C ILE A 406 12.16 -24.82 -28.97
N ALA A 407 11.86 -23.76 -29.71
CA ALA A 407 10.86 -23.77 -30.76
C ALA A 407 11.43 -23.19 -32.05
N HIS A 408 10.96 -23.73 -33.15
CA HIS A 408 11.21 -23.13 -34.45
C HIS A 408 10.22 -21.97 -34.67
N ARG A 409 10.70 -20.81 -35.12
CA ARG A 409 9.87 -19.59 -35.28
C ARG A 409 8.82 -19.72 -36.38
N TYR A 410 9.20 -20.39 -37.47
CA TYR A 410 8.40 -20.51 -38.69
C TYR A 410 7.65 -21.85 -38.81
N LEU A 411 8.26 -22.95 -38.37
CA LEU A 411 7.64 -24.27 -38.34
C LEU A 411 6.89 -24.45 -37.01
N TYR A 412 5.76 -25.17 -37.02
CA TYR A 412 5.09 -25.59 -35.78
C TYR A 412 5.83 -26.79 -35.16
N LYS A 413 7.10 -26.59 -34.80
CA LYS A 413 8.01 -27.60 -34.25
C LYS A 413 8.57 -27.11 -32.92
N LYS A 414 8.48 -27.93 -31.88
CA LYS A 414 9.03 -27.67 -30.54
C LYS A 414 9.74 -28.90 -30.01
N ILE A 415 10.84 -28.67 -29.30
CA ILE A 415 11.56 -29.68 -28.52
C ILE A 415 11.64 -29.19 -27.09
N TYR A 416 11.28 -30.03 -26.12
CA TYR A 416 11.40 -29.68 -24.70
C TYR A 416 11.80 -30.87 -23.85
N VAL A 417 12.39 -30.59 -22.70
CA VAL A 417 12.81 -31.59 -21.71
C VAL A 417 12.10 -31.32 -20.40
N THR A 418 11.56 -32.36 -19.77
CA THR A 418 11.00 -32.31 -18.41
C THR A 418 11.88 -33.07 -17.43
N VAL A 419 11.74 -32.76 -16.13
CA VAL A 419 12.48 -33.41 -15.07
C VAL A 419 11.56 -34.03 -14.01
N GLU A 420 11.92 -35.23 -13.57
CA GLU A 420 11.41 -35.85 -12.35
C GLU A 420 12.58 -36.15 -11.42
N SER A 421 12.49 -35.79 -10.14
CA SER A 421 13.60 -35.96 -9.20
C SER A 421 13.17 -36.66 -7.91
N GLN A 422 14.09 -37.46 -7.37
CA GLN A 422 14.05 -38.01 -6.04
C GLN A 422 15.41 -37.73 -5.40
N ILE A 423 15.44 -36.80 -4.44
CA ILE A 423 16.68 -36.40 -3.76
C ILE A 423 16.71 -37.03 -2.37
N ASP A 424 17.85 -37.63 -2.02
CA ASP A 424 18.12 -38.23 -0.72
C ASP A 424 19.48 -37.72 -0.21
N GLY A 425 19.45 -36.81 0.76
CA GLY A 425 20.65 -36.24 1.39
C GLY A 425 21.22 -37.07 2.54
N SER A 426 20.69 -38.27 2.79
CA SER A 426 21.23 -39.17 3.81
C SER A 426 22.58 -39.76 3.40
N GLN A 427 23.34 -40.27 4.38
CA GLN A 427 24.61 -40.94 4.10
C GLN A 427 24.36 -42.24 3.34
N SER A 428 25.12 -42.48 2.26
CA SER A 428 24.84 -43.55 1.29
C SER A 428 23.46 -43.46 0.62
N GLY A 429 22.75 -42.33 0.76
CA GLY A 429 21.51 -42.05 0.07
C GLY A 429 21.76 -41.96 -1.44
N VAL A 430 20.79 -42.43 -2.22
CA VAL A 430 20.85 -42.39 -3.68
C VAL A 430 19.80 -41.41 -4.17
N SER A 431 20.28 -40.33 -4.79
CA SER A 431 19.44 -39.35 -5.47
C SER A 431 19.36 -39.72 -6.95
N GLY A 432 18.15 -39.76 -7.50
CA GLY A 432 17.88 -40.05 -8.90
C GLY A 432 17.15 -38.89 -9.57
N LEU A 433 17.51 -38.60 -10.82
CA LEU A 433 16.88 -37.58 -11.64
C LEU A 433 16.65 -38.14 -13.03
N GLN A 434 15.39 -38.10 -13.48
CA GLN A 434 14.99 -38.58 -14.80
C GLN A 434 14.64 -37.38 -15.69
N LEU A 435 15.29 -37.30 -16.84
CA LEU A 435 15.03 -36.31 -17.87
C LEU A 435 14.28 -36.97 -19.03
N THR A 436 13.15 -36.39 -19.44
CA THR A 436 12.36 -36.91 -20.57
C THR A 436 12.36 -35.89 -21.70
N LEU A 437 12.78 -36.33 -22.89
CA LEU A 437 12.86 -35.52 -24.11
C LEU A 437 11.59 -35.68 -24.94
N TYR A 438 11.01 -34.55 -25.35
CA TYR A 438 9.81 -34.50 -26.17
C TYR A 438 10.05 -33.75 -27.48
N SER A 439 9.53 -34.29 -28.58
CA SER A 439 9.38 -33.58 -29.87
C SER A 439 7.88 -33.46 -30.15
N ASN A 440 7.35 -32.24 -30.22
CA ASN A 440 5.91 -31.97 -30.44
C ASN A 440 4.94 -32.76 -29.53
N ASP A 441 5.32 -32.96 -28.27
CA ASP A 441 4.58 -33.75 -27.25
C ASP A 441 4.68 -35.28 -27.37
N ASP A 442 5.43 -35.80 -28.36
CA ASP A 442 5.80 -37.21 -28.42
C ASP A 442 7.12 -37.45 -27.66
N ILE A 443 7.19 -38.56 -26.91
CA ILE A 443 8.37 -38.92 -26.13
C ILE A 443 9.42 -39.52 -27.07
N GLU A 444 10.59 -38.88 -27.13
CA GLU A 444 11.73 -39.32 -27.95
C GLU A 444 12.72 -40.16 -27.12
N GLY A 445 12.87 -39.86 -25.83
CA GLY A 445 13.82 -40.56 -24.97
C GLY A 445 13.67 -40.22 -23.50
N THR A 446 14.29 -41.03 -22.65
CA THR A 446 14.34 -40.84 -21.20
C THR A 446 15.75 -41.17 -20.70
N TYR A 447 16.29 -40.30 -19.85
CA TYR A 447 17.70 -40.28 -19.46
C TYR A 447 17.79 -40.19 -17.95
N ASP A 448 18.42 -41.18 -17.33
CA ASP A 448 18.53 -41.27 -15.88
C ASP A 448 19.91 -40.80 -15.42
N ILE A 449 19.91 -39.90 -14.44
CA ILE A 449 21.09 -39.36 -13.77
C ILE A 449 21.02 -39.79 -12.31
N SER A 450 22.13 -40.23 -11.74
CA SER A 450 22.16 -40.63 -10.34
C SER A 450 23.34 -40.03 -9.58
N PHE A 451 23.11 -39.74 -8.31
CA PHE A 451 24.13 -39.33 -7.37
C PHE A 451 24.04 -40.19 -6.13
N THR A 452 25.13 -40.86 -5.78
CA THR A 452 25.25 -41.64 -4.54
C THR A 452 26.07 -40.84 -3.55
N ASN A 453 25.49 -40.60 -2.37
CA ASN A 453 26.13 -39.79 -1.35
C ASN A 453 27.25 -40.55 -0.62
N GLY A 454 28.24 -39.81 -0.13
CA GLY A 454 29.27 -40.37 0.74
C GLY A 454 28.70 -40.81 2.09
N SER A 455 29.47 -41.61 2.82
CA SER A 455 29.13 -42.01 4.19
C SER A 455 30.35 -42.10 5.08
N VAL A 456 30.15 -41.77 6.35
CA VAL A 456 31.19 -41.65 7.35
C VAL A 456 30.65 -42.19 8.68
N SER A 457 31.33 -43.16 9.26
CA SER A 457 30.98 -43.68 10.59
C SER A 457 32.04 -43.31 11.62
N PHE A 458 31.61 -43.17 12.87
CA PHE A 458 32.52 -43.08 13.98
C PHE A 458 33.06 -44.46 14.34
N ASP A 459 34.38 -44.64 14.32
CA ASP A 459 35.05 -45.85 14.77
C ASP A 459 35.36 -45.70 16.26
N GLU A 460 34.69 -46.49 17.11
CA GLU A 460 34.86 -46.43 18.57
C GLU A 460 36.25 -46.90 19.04
N ASP A 461 36.93 -47.76 18.27
CA ASP A 461 38.26 -48.29 18.60
C ASP A 461 39.36 -47.26 18.26
N GLN A 462 39.16 -46.48 17.18
CA GLN A 462 40.07 -45.41 16.75
C GLN A 462 39.73 -44.05 17.37
N GLY A 463 38.52 -43.89 17.89
CA GLY A 463 38.01 -42.65 18.49
C GLY A 463 37.88 -41.50 17.49
N ALA A 464 37.71 -41.80 16.21
CA ALA A 464 37.67 -40.84 15.10
C ALA A 464 36.69 -41.30 14.01
N TYR A 465 36.25 -40.37 13.18
CA TYR A 465 35.45 -40.69 12.01
C TYR A 465 36.29 -41.36 10.90
N VAL A 466 35.71 -42.37 10.23
CA VAL A 466 36.30 -43.10 9.11
C VAL A 466 35.33 -43.16 7.91
N PRO A 467 35.83 -43.06 6.66
CA PRO A 467 34.96 -43.12 5.48
C PRO A 467 34.50 -44.56 5.22
N ILE A 468 33.21 -44.73 4.93
CA ILE A 468 32.63 -46.03 4.54
C ILE A 468 32.41 -46.09 3.03
N SER A 469 31.89 -45.02 2.42
CA SER A 469 31.67 -44.92 0.97
C SER A 469 32.03 -43.53 0.46
N GLU A 470 32.62 -43.47 -0.73
CA GLU A 470 32.86 -42.22 -1.45
C GLU A 470 31.61 -41.78 -2.22
N LYS A 471 31.54 -40.48 -2.51
CA LYS A 471 30.49 -39.92 -3.37
C LYS A 471 30.72 -40.33 -4.81
N ASP A 472 29.63 -40.65 -5.52
CA ASP A 472 29.67 -41.03 -6.93
C ASP A 472 28.58 -40.29 -7.71
N LEU A 473 28.93 -39.82 -8.90
CA LEU A 473 28.04 -39.04 -9.78
C LEU A 473 28.03 -39.69 -11.16
N ASP A 474 26.91 -40.30 -11.52
CA ASP A 474 26.68 -40.88 -12.84
C ASP A 474 25.85 -39.92 -13.70
N ILE A 475 26.51 -39.31 -14.68
CA ILE A 475 25.95 -38.35 -15.63
C ILE A 475 26.17 -38.79 -17.08
N ALA A 476 26.49 -40.06 -17.33
CA ALA A 476 26.81 -40.54 -18.68
C ALA A 476 25.67 -40.28 -19.69
N GLU A 477 24.42 -40.36 -19.22
CA GLU A 477 23.23 -40.16 -20.05
C GLU A 477 22.99 -38.69 -20.47
N LEU A 478 23.63 -37.70 -19.81
CA LEU A 478 23.55 -36.29 -20.25
C LEU A 478 24.14 -36.10 -21.65
N SER A 479 25.24 -36.79 -21.96
CA SER A 479 25.85 -36.73 -23.29
C SER A 479 24.99 -37.40 -24.36
N ASN A 480 24.21 -38.43 -23.98
CA ASN A 480 23.24 -39.03 -24.89
C ASN A 480 22.07 -38.08 -25.16
N LEU A 481 21.53 -37.43 -24.11
CA LEU A 481 20.49 -36.42 -24.24
C LEU A 481 20.92 -35.28 -25.17
N GLU A 482 22.13 -34.74 -24.99
CA GLU A 482 22.67 -33.67 -25.83
C GLU A 482 22.72 -34.08 -27.31
N ARG A 483 23.29 -35.26 -27.60
CA ARG A 483 23.39 -35.79 -28.96
C ARG A 483 22.02 -36.00 -29.61
N ASP A 484 21.06 -36.50 -28.84
CA ASP A 484 19.74 -36.81 -29.36
C ASP A 484 18.94 -35.51 -29.59
N ILE A 485 19.13 -34.46 -28.76
CA ILE A 485 18.63 -33.10 -29.05
C ILE A 485 19.28 -32.53 -30.32
N ASP A 486 20.60 -32.61 -30.48
CA ASP A 486 21.30 -32.16 -31.68
C ASP A 486 20.73 -32.85 -32.95
N THR A 487 20.52 -34.16 -32.86
CA THR A 487 19.96 -34.98 -33.94
C THR A 487 18.54 -34.54 -34.31
N LEU A 488 17.71 -34.20 -33.31
CA LEU A 488 16.36 -33.66 -33.55
C LEU A 488 16.42 -32.26 -34.17
N ILE A 489 17.34 -31.40 -33.73
CA ILE A 489 17.51 -30.06 -34.33
C ILE A 489 17.92 -30.19 -35.81
N GLU A 490 18.87 -31.07 -36.14
CA GLU A 490 19.33 -31.28 -37.52
C GLU A 490 18.23 -31.85 -38.44
N ASN A 491 17.42 -32.78 -37.94
CA ASN A 491 16.42 -33.48 -38.76
C ASN A 491 15.06 -32.76 -38.82
N ASP A 492 14.59 -32.22 -37.70
CA ASP A 492 13.22 -31.69 -37.58
C ASP A 492 13.15 -30.16 -37.65
N MET A 493 14.28 -29.47 -37.50
CA MET A 493 14.39 -28.01 -37.52
C MET A 493 15.43 -27.55 -38.56
N PRO A 494 15.14 -27.67 -39.88
CA PRO A 494 16.04 -27.19 -40.92
C PRO A 494 16.23 -25.67 -40.85
N GLU A 495 17.44 -25.18 -41.14
CA GLU A 495 17.76 -23.75 -41.04
C GLU A 495 17.08 -22.92 -42.12
N ILE A 496 16.36 -21.86 -41.72
CA ILE A 496 15.66 -20.94 -42.62
C ILE A 496 16.15 -19.51 -42.39
N GLU A 497 16.83 -18.93 -43.38
CA GLU A 497 17.22 -17.51 -43.33
C GLU A 497 15.99 -16.59 -43.45
N SER A 498 16.03 -15.43 -42.78
CA SER A 498 14.94 -14.45 -42.86
C SER A 498 14.70 -13.91 -44.28
N THR A 499 15.72 -13.95 -45.14
CA THR A 499 15.68 -13.59 -46.57
C THR A 499 14.88 -14.58 -47.41
N HIS A 500 14.67 -15.81 -46.93
CA HIS A 500 13.87 -16.82 -47.60
C HIS A 500 12.37 -16.66 -47.33
N LEU A 501 11.97 -15.67 -46.52
CA LEU A 501 10.60 -15.44 -46.13
C LEU A 501 10.07 -14.13 -46.68
N ALA A 502 8.80 -14.15 -47.07
CA ALA A 502 8.11 -12.93 -47.46
C ALA A 502 7.85 -12.01 -46.25
N GLY A 503 8.05 -10.71 -46.45
CA GLY A 503 7.68 -9.61 -45.57
C GLY A 503 6.18 -9.32 -45.49
N PHE A 504 5.32 -10.18 -46.07
CA PHE A 504 3.87 -10.11 -45.93
C PHE A 504 3.28 -11.35 -45.25
N ARG A 505 2.03 -11.22 -44.78
CA ARG A 505 1.36 -12.23 -43.94
C ARG A 505 0.68 -13.29 -44.79
N CYS A 506 0.68 -14.52 -44.31
CA CYS A 506 -0.14 -15.60 -44.88
C CYS A 506 -1.63 -15.25 -44.80
N GLU A 507 -2.37 -15.51 -45.88
CA GLU A 507 -3.81 -15.24 -46.00
C GLU A 507 -4.66 -16.07 -45.02
N GLU A 508 -4.17 -17.24 -44.58
CA GLU A 508 -4.91 -18.15 -43.71
C GLU A 508 -4.54 -18.00 -42.23
N CYS A 509 -3.24 -18.00 -41.89
CA CYS A 509 -2.79 -18.01 -40.49
C CYS A 509 -2.22 -16.67 -40.00
N GLU A 510 -2.18 -15.65 -40.85
CA GLU A 510 -1.68 -14.29 -40.58
C GLU A 510 -0.21 -14.20 -40.10
N LYS A 511 0.56 -15.29 -40.15
CA LYS A 511 1.99 -15.31 -39.80
C LYS A 511 2.88 -14.93 -40.98
N PHE A 512 4.03 -14.32 -40.69
CA PHE A 512 5.11 -14.02 -41.64
C PHE A 512 6.02 -15.24 -41.82
N ALA A 513 5.50 -16.25 -42.52
CA ALA A 513 6.18 -17.54 -42.69
C ALA A 513 6.00 -18.09 -44.11
N ILE A 514 5.83 -17.23 -45.12
CA ILE A 514 5.66 -17.65 -46.52
C ILE A 514 7.04 -17.82 -47.13
N ASN A 515 7.33 -18.99 -47.68
CA ASN A 515 8.58 -19.28 -48.35
C ASN A 515 8.65 -18.61 -49.74
N ILE A 516 9.76 -17.93 -50.03
CA ILE A 516 10.05 -17.31 -51.33
C ILE A 516 11.34 -17.81 -51.96
N ALA A 517 12.10 -18.68 -51.28
CA ALA A 517 13.32 -19.29 -51.79
C ALA A 517 13.05 -20.66 -52.40
N ASP A 518 13.81 -21.05 -53.43
CA ASP A 518 13.68 -22.32 -54.13
C ASP A 518 14.76 -23.36 -53.74
N ASP A 519 15.71 -22.98 -52.89
CA ASP A 519 16.89 -23.78 -52.52
C ASP A 519 16.81 -24.46 -51.15
N ASN A 520 15.78 -24.16 -50.35
CA ASN A 520 15.57 -24.72 -49.01
C ASN A 520 14.65 -25.96 -48.98
N GLY A 521 14.22 -26.46 -50.14
CA GLY A 521 13.39 -27.66 -50.28
C GLY A 521 11.89 -27.48 -49.99
N PHE A 522 11.43 -26.25 -49.75
CA PHE A 522 10.01 -25.92 -49.61
C PHE A 522 9.45 -25.29 -50.90
N ASP A 523 8.16 -25.47 -51.16
CA ASP A 523 7.50 -24.87 -52.31
C ASP A 523 7.43 -23.33 -52.17
N ILE A 524 7.67 -22.60 -53.26
CA ILE A 524 7.50 -21.14 -53.29
C ILE A 524 6.01 -20.81 -53.07
N GLY A 525 5.75 -19.86 -52.16
CA GLY A 525 4.41 -19.45 -51.75
C GLY A 525 3.81 -20.30 -50.61
N ALA A 526 4.42 -21.42 -50.24
CA ALA A 526 3.94 -22.22 -49.12
C ALA A 526 4.20 -21.51 -47.78
N CYS A 527 3.18 -21.42 -46.94
CA CYS A 527 3.32 -20.99 -45.56
C CYS A 527 3.89 -22.14 -44.72
N LEU A 528 5.09 -21.95 -44.18
CA LEU A 528 5.81 -22.94 -43.37
C LEU A 528 5.09 -23.28 -42.06
N ASN A 529 4.18 -22.42 -41.58
CA ASN A 529 3.42 -22.66 -40.36
C ASN A 529 2.12 -23.46 -40.57
N CYS A 530 1.36 -23.21 -41.66
CA CYS A 530 0.05 -23.85 -41.87
C CYS A 530 -0.08 -24.65 -43.18
N GLY A 531 0.92 -24.62 -44.05
CA GLY A 531 0.93 -25.31 -45.34
C GLY A 531 0.10 -24.64 -46.45
N HIS A 532 -0.51 -23.48 -46.20
CA HIS A 532 -1.28 -22.74 -47.19
C HIS A 532 -0.40 -22.22 -48.33
N ILE A 533 -0.84 -22.35 -49.59
CA ILE A 533 -0.14 -21.78 -50.74
C ILE A 533 -0.66 -20.37 -51.02
N ASN A 534 0.18 -19.37 -50.80
CA ASN A 534 -0.10 -17.95 -50.99
C ASN A 534 0.38 -17.50 -52.38
N GLY A 535 -0.22 -16.46 -52.93
CA GLY A 535 0.29 -15.80 -54.14
C GLY A 535 1.58 -15.06 -53.84
N VAL A 536 2.66 -15.41 -54.55
CA VAL A 536 3.94 -14.71 -54.53
C VAL A 536 4.20 -14.19 -55.94
N GLY A 537 4.51 -12.90 -56.07
CA GLY A 537 4.84 -12.29 -57.34
C GLY A 537 6.19 -12.76 -57.89
N GLU A 538 6.34 -12.72 -59.20
CA GLU A 538 7.60 -13.01 -59.87
C GLU A 538 8.25 -11.75 -60.43
N CYS A 539 9.57 -11.75 -60.50
CA CYS A 539 10.31 -10.66 -61.11
C CYS A 539 9.99 -10.60 -62.60
N THR A 540 9.39 -9.49 -63.05
CA THR A 540 8.99 -9.27 -64.47
C THR A 540 10.14 -9.40 -65.49
N ARG A 541 11.40 -9.40 -65.04
CA ARG A 541 12.59 -9.49 -65.90
C ARG A 541 13.31 -10.84 -65.83
N CYS A 542 13.47 -11.43 -64.65
CA CYS A 542 14.24 -12.67 -64.46
C CYS A 542 13.41 -13.87 -63.97
N GLY A 543 12.13 -13.68 -63.63
CA GLY A 543 11.22 -14.73 -63.18
C GLY A 543 11.50 -15.28 -61.78
N ILE A 544 12.40 -14.67 -61.01
CA ILE A 544 12.67 -15.05 -59.61
C ILE A 544 11.57 -14.49 -58.72
N ALA A 545 11.10 -15.26 -57.74
CA ALA A 545 10.12 -14.81 -56.75
C ALA A 545 10.58 -13.51 -56.05
N VAL A 546 9.64 -12.58 -55.84
CA VAL A 546 9.89 -11.31 -55.16
C VAL A 546 9.17 -11.27 -53.82
N ASP A 547 9.65 -10.41 -52.93
CA ASP A 547 9.03 -10.14 -51.62
C ASP A 547 7.76 -9.25 -51.77
N SER A 548 6.80 -9.71 -52.57
CA SER A 548 5.52 -9.05 -52.83
C SER A 548 4.49 -10.09 -53.30
N SER A 549 3.20 -9.82 -53.09
CA SER A 549 2.10 -10.61 -53.65
C SER A 549 1.84 -10.28 -55.13
N GLU A 550 2.48 -9.24 -55.67
CA GLU A 550 2.35 -8.79 -57.06
C GLU A 550 3.68 -8.88 -57.80
N ASP A 551 3.62 -9.04 -59.13
CA ASP A 551 4.81 -9.10 -59.98
C ASP A 551 5.54 -7.75 -60.00
N GLU A 552 6.79 -7.74 -59.56
CA GLU A 552 7.62 -6.52 -59.45
C GLU A 552 9.01 -6.72 -60.07
N LEU A 553 9.95 -5.79 -59.86
CA LEU A 553 11.36 -5.98 -60.23
C LEU A 553 12.13 -6.40 -58.98
N CYS A 554 12.93 -7.47 -59.07
CA CYS A 554 13.79 -7.85 -57.94
C CYS A 554 14.91 -6.82 -57.75
N PHE A 555 15.43 -6.72 -56.51
CA PHE A 555 16.48 -5.77 -56.13
C PHE A 555 17.69 -5.75 -57.08
N SER A 556 18.14 -6.92 -57.55
CA SER A 556 19.26 -7.01 -58.51
C SER A 556 18.90 -6.47 -59.90
N CYS A 557 17.68 -6.72 -60.39
CA CYS A 557 17.22 -6.20 -61.68
C CYS A 557 16.94 -4.69 -61.62
N GLU A 558 16.51 -4.18 -60.46
CA GLU A 558 16.31 -2.77 -60.19
C GLU A 558 17.65 -2.01 -60.11
N ALA A 559 18.64 -2.56 -59.41
CA ALA A 559 19.99 -1.99 -59.34
C ALA A 559 20.70 -1.94 -60.71
N MET A 560 20.40 -2.87 -61.62
CA MET A 560 20.90 -2.84 -63.00
C MET A 560 20.19 -1.83 -63.91
N LEU A 561 19.07 -1.23 -63.49
CA LEU A 561 18.41 -0.15 -64.22
C LEU A 561 18.88 1.24 -63.76
N LEU A 562 19.46 1.32 -62.56
CA LEU A 562 19.99 2.54 -61.94
C LEU A 562 21.49 2.76 -62.25
N ASN A 563 22.20 1.74 -62.72
CA ASN A 563 23.52 1.80 -63.35
C ASN A 563 23.39 1.77 -64.87
#